data_AF-A0A2W1CZI9-F1
#
_entry.id   AF-A0A2W1CZI9-F1
#
_cell.length_a   1.000
_cell.length_b   1.000
_cell.length_c   1.000
_cell.angle_alpha   90.00
_cell.angle_beta   90.00
_cell.angle_gamma   90.00
#
_symmetry.space_group_name_H-M   'P 1'
#
loop_
_entity.id
_entity.type
_entity.pdbx_description
1 polymer ?
#
loop_
_entity_poly.entity_id
_entity_poly.type
_entity_poly.pdbx_seq_one_letter_code
_entity_poly.pdbx_strand_id
1 'polypeptide(L)'
;MADGNQSDKADGETGVPQKKDKSIQVSSIIDWETAGWYPESWEFVKAVSLASQRGPLRDWIGFLPTDAIGQYPVEYSIDNLLAQWLG
;
A
#
# COMPACT_ATOMS: atom_id res chain seq x y z
N MET A 1 -41.23 -48.60 28.22
CA MET A 1 -39.82 -48.45 27.84
C MET A 1 -39.69 -47.12 27.08
N ALA A 2 -38.98 -46.16 27.66
CA ALA A 2 -38.28 -45.07 26.95
C ALA A 2 -37.24 -45.69 25.98
N ASP A 3 -36.64 -45.10 24.96
CA ASP A 3 -36.41 -43.74 24.43
C ASP A 3 -36.31 -43.93 22.89
N GLY A 4 -36.75 -43.00 22.02
CA GLY A 4 -35.96 -41.82 21.66
C GLY A 4 -34.71 -42.20 20.85
N ASN A 5 -34.73 -42.09 19.52
CA ASN A 5 -33.62 -41.44 18.81
C ASN A 5 -33.97 -41.08 17.35
N GLN A 6 -34.31 -39.80 17.18
CA GLN A 6 -34.26 -39.08 15.92
C GLN A 6 -32.78 -39.00 15.51
N SER A 7 -32.41 -39.57 14.36
CA SER A 7 -31.05 -39.42 13.84
C SER A 7 -30.95 -38.09 13.10
N ASP A 8 -30.61 -37.05 13.86
CA ASP A 8 -30.19 -35.76 13.32
C ASP A 8 -28.93 -35.97 12.46
N LYS A 9 -29.09 -35.91 11.15
CA LYS A 9 -27.97 -35.75 10.23
C LYS A 9 -27.43 -34.34 10.43
N ALA A 10 -26.33 -34.24 11.15
CA ALA A 10 -25.50 -33.05 11.16
C ALA A 10 -24.88 -32.89 9.77
N ASP A 11 -25.45 -32.00 8.97
CA ASP A 11 -24.79 -31.46 7.78
C ASP A 11 -23.57 -30.67 8.26
N GLY A 12 -22.43 -31.33 8.25
CA GLY A 12 -21.12 -30.73 8.50
C GLY A 12 -20.76 -29.82 7.34
N GLU A 13 -21.37 -28.64 7.25
CA GLU A 13 -20.85 -27.54 6.45
C GLU A 13 -19.50 -27.15 7.04
N THR A 14 -18.45 -27.72 6.46
CA THR A 14 -17.07 -27.30 6.71
C THR A 14 -16.90 -25.95 5.99
N GLY A 15 -17.46 -24.90 6.59
CA GLY A 15 -17.28 -23.53 6.17
C GLY A 15 -15.82 -23.15 6.36
N VAL A 16 -15.00 -23.40 5.33
CA VAL A 16 -13.66 -22.85 5.24
C VAL A 16 -13.82 -21.33 5.41
N PRO A 17 -13.24 -20.71 6.45
CA PRO A 17 -13.34 -19.27 6.61
C PRO A 17 -12.64 -18.63 5.40
N GLN A 18 -13.46 -18.11 4.47
CA GLN A 18 -13.01 -17.31 3.34
C GLN A 18 -12.34 -16.07 3.91
N LYS A 19 -11.01 -16.10 4.00
CA LYS A 19 -10.18 -14.95 4.33
C LYS A 19 -10.43 -13.94 3.22
N LYS A 20 -11.29 -12.96 3.47
CA LYS A 20 -11.50 -11.85 2.53
C LYS A 20 -10.17 -11.11 2.41
N ASP A 21 -9.44 -11.43 1.35
CA ASP A 21 -8.29 -10.63 0.94
C ASP A 21 -8.78 -9.21 0.74
N LYS A 22 -8.33 -8.31 1.60
CA LYS A 22 -8.65 -6.89 1.48
C LYS A 22 -7.96 -6.38 0.21
N SER A 23 -8.70 -6.31 -0.89
CA SER A 23 -8.22 -5.71 -2.14
C SER A 23 -8.16 -4.19 -1.98
N ILE A 24 -6.99 -3.60 -2.15
CA ILE A 24 -6.83 -2.14 -2.20
C ILE A 24 -7.27 -1.68 -3.59
N GLN A 25 -8.24 -0.77 -3.66
CA GLN A 25 -8.71 -0.17 -4.91
C GLN A 25 -8.45 1.34 -4.86
N VAL A 26 -7.74 1.86 -5.86
CA VAL A 26 -7.51 3.30 -6.01
C VAL A 26 -8.78 3.94 -6.57
N SER A 27 -9.39 4.87 -5.82
CA SER A 27 -10.65 5.53 -6.23
C SER A 27 -10.42 6.66 -7.23
N SER A 28 -9.39 7.48 -7.00
CA SER A 28 -9.08 8.63 -7.84
C SER A 28 -7.65 9.12 -7.58
N ILE A 29 -7.09 9.82 -8.56
CA ILE A 29 -5.83 10.55 -8.45
C ILE A 29 -6.17 12.05 -8.54
N ILE A 30 -5.57 12.86 -7.68
CA ILE A 30 -5.79 14.31 -7.57
C ILE A 30 -4.47 15.07 -7.77
N ASP A 31 -4.52 16.41 -7.79
CA ASP A 31 -3.35 17.31 -7.83
C ASP A 31 -2.39 17.07 -9.01
N TRP A 32 -2.95 16.88 -10.21
CA TRP A 32 -2.22 16.63 -11.45
C TRP A 32 -1.57 17.88 -12.08
N GLU A 33 -1.59 19.02 -11.39
CA GLU A 33 -1.11 20.31 -11.92
C GLU A 33 0.40 20.35 -12.18
N THR A 34 1.16 19.51 -11.47
CA THR A 34 2.61 19.34 -11.63
C THR A 34 2.99 18.10 -12.44
N ALA A 35 2.01 17.42 -13.04
CA ALA A 35 2.29 16.23 -13.83
C ALA A 35 2.93 16.60 -15.17
N GLY A 36 3.85 15.75 -15.60
CA GLY A 36 4.61 15.97 -16.82
C GLY A 36 5.46 14.76 -17.16
N TRP A 37 6.23 14.89 -18.24
CA TRP A 37 7.21 13.89 -18.62
C TRP A 37 8.45 14.05 -17.74
N TYR A 38 8.47 13.31 -16.64
CA TYR A 38 9.61 13.20 -15.75
C TYR A 38 10.29 11.84 -15.92
N PRO A 39 11.57 11.71 -15.50
CA PRO A 39 12.21 10.41 -15.39
C PRO A 39 11.40 9.48 -14.48
N GLU A 40 11.47 8.16 -14.73
CA GLU A 40 10.77 7.13 -13.93
C GLU A 40 11.09 7.24 -12.42
N SER A 41 12.32 7.64 -12.09
CA SER A 41 12.74 7.86 -10.70
C SER A 41 11.96 8.95 -9.97
N TRP A 42 11.31 9.87 -10.69
CA TRP A 42 10.56 10.98 -10.11
C TRP A 42 9.41 10.51 -9.22
N GLU A 43 8.72 9.44 -9.60
CA GLU A 43 7.62 8.90 -8.80
C GLU A 43 8.12 8.41 -7.43
N PHE A 44 9.23 7.67 -7.42
CA PHE A 44 9.87 7.22 -6.19
C PHE A 44 10.39 8.39 -5.34
N VAL A 45 11.09 9.34 -5.95
CA VAL A 45 11.64 10.50 -5.25
C VAL A 45 10.53 11.31 -4.58
N LYS A 46 9.45 11.63 -5.31
CA LYS A 46 8.32 12.40 -4.76
C LYS A 46 7.56 11.63 -3.68
N ALA A 47 7.36 10.34 -3.88
CA ALA A 47 6.68 9.47 -2.92
C ALA A 47 7.44 9.36 -1.59
N VAL A 48 8.78 9.25 -1.63
CA VAL A 48 9.62 9.18 -0.44
C VAL A 48 9.80 10.55 0.21
N SER A 49 9.98 11.63 -0.57
CA SER A 49 10.09 13.00 -0.03
C SER A 49 8.85 13.46 0.74
N LEU A 50 7.67 12.90 0.42
CA LEU A 50 6.43 13.17 1.16
C LEU A 50 6.43 12.52 2.56
N ALA A 51 7.20 11.46 2.78
CA ALA A 51 7.33 10.81 4.08
C ALA A 51 8.14 11.69 5.04
N SER A 52 7.46 12.58 5.74
CA SER A 52 8.10 13.35 6.81
C SER A 52 8.64 12.41 7.89
N GLN A 53 9.94 12.48 8.16
CA GLN A 53 10.61 11.67 9.19
C GLN A 53 10.05 11.92 10.61
N ARG A 54 9.32 13.03 10.81
CA ARG A 54 8.80 13.46 12.12
C ARG A 54 7.27 13.64 12.13
N GLY A 55 6.57 13.20 11.08
CA GLY A 55 5.13 13.41 10.91
C GLY A 55 4.28 12.14 11.06
N PRO A 56 2.95 12.29 10.99
CA PRO A 56 2.00 11.17 10.97
C PRO A 56 2.16 10.24 9.75
N LEU A 57 2.94 10.66 8.75
CA LEU A 57 3.25 9.90 7.53
C LEU A 57 4.59 9.13 7.60
N ARG A 58 5.12 8.88 8.80
CA ARG A 58 6.42 8.19 8.94
C ARG A 58 6.39 6.75 8.40
N ASP A 59 5.23 6.10 8.44
CA ASP A 59 4.98 4.76 7.93
C ASP A 59 4.63 4.73 6.43
N TRP A 60 4.48 5.89 5.78
CA TRP A 60 4.13 6.03 4.37
C TRP A 60 5.03 5.20 3.45
N ILE A 61 6.33 5.16 3.72
CA ILE A 61 7.31 4.40 2.93
C ILE A 61 6.95 2.90 2.87
N GLY A 62 6.35 2.34 3.92
CA GLY A 62 5.95 0.93 3.98
C GLY A 62 4.71 0.61 3.14
N PHE A 63 3.95 1.62 2.71
CA PHE A 63 2.76 1.47 1.86
C PHE A 63 3.05 1.75 0.38
N LEU A 64 4.28 2.13 0.04
CA LEU A 64 4.63 2.44 -1.33
C LEU A 64 4.64 1.18 -2.21
N PRO A 65 3.98 1.22 -3.38
CA PRO A 65 4.00 0.12 -4.33
C PRO A 65 5.33 0.14 -5.09
N THR A 66 6.44 -0.24 -4.42
CA THR A 66 7.79 -0.25 -4.99
C THR A 66 7.93 -1.16 -6.21
N ASP A 67 7.05 -2.15 -6.34
CA ASP A 67 6.98 -3.02 -7.52
C ASP A 67 6.47 -2.29 -8.77
N ALA A 68 5.70 -1.20 -8.59
CA ALA A 68 5.13 -0.41 -9.68
C ALA A 68 5.96 0.83 -10.02
N ILE A 69 6.43 1.55 -8.99
CA ILE A 69 7.16 2.83 -9.17
C ILE A 69 8.69 2.66 -9.20
N GLY A 70 9.19 1.44 -9.00
CA GLY A 70 10.61 1.14 -8.89
C GLY A 70 11.26 1.62 -7.58
N GLN A 71 12.59 1.41 -7.48
CA GLN A 71 13.41 1.84 -6.34
C GLN A 71 14.61 2.63 -6.84
N TYR A 72 14.70 3.90 -6.45
CA TYR A 72 15.71 4.85 -6.93
C TYR A 72 16.39 5.59 -5.76
N PRO A 73 17.10 4.86 -4.87
CA PRO A 73 17.69 5.44 -3.67
C PRO A 73 18.83 6.43 -3.98
N VAL A 74 19.53 6.26 -5.11
CA VAL A 74 20.63 7.15 -5.52
C VAL A 74 20.07 8.49 -5.97
N GLU A 75 19.06 8.47 -6.82
CA GLU A 75 18.36 9.63 -7.34
C GLU A 75 17.70 10.43 -6.22
N TYR A 76 17.08 9.74 -5.25
CA TYR A 76 16.57 10.36 -4.03
C TYR A 76 17.67 11.01 -3.18
N SER A 77 18.85 10.41 -3.11
CA SER A 77 19.99 11.00 -2.38
C SER A 77 20.51 12.26 -3.07
N ILE A 78 20.53 12.26 -4.41
CA ILE A 78 20.88 13.43 -5.22
C ILE A 78 19.84 14.54 -5.02
N ASP A 79 18.55 14.21 -5.04
CA ASP A 79 17.45 15.17 -4.81
C ASP A 79 17.59 15.84 -3.44
N ASN A 80 17.88 15.07 -2.39
CA ASN A 80 18.13 15.64 -1.05
C ASN A 80 19.35 16.57 -1.00
N LEU A 81 20.43 16.21 -1.70
CA LEU A 81 21.63 17.04 -1.77
C LEU A 81 21.35 18.35 -2.52
N LEU A 82 20.56 18.29 -3.60
CA LEU A 82 20.12 19.46 -4.34
C LEU A 82 19.18 20.33 -3.51
N ALA A 83 18.23 19.74 -2.78
CA ALA A 83 17.32 20.46 -1.90
C ALA A 83 18.07 21.21 -0.79
N GLN A 84 19.10 20.59 -0.21
CA GLN A 84 19.97 21.26 0.77
C GLN A 84 20.72 22.47 0.17
N TRP A 85 21.13 22.36 -1.10
CA TRP A 85 21.88 23.42 -1.78
C TRP A 85 21.01 24.59 -2.25
N LEU A 86 19.75 24.33 -2.63
CA LEU A 86 18.86 25.32 -3.22
C LEU A 86 18.10 26.19 -2.20
N GLY A 87 18.07 25.79 -0.92
CA GLY A 87 17.56 26.60 0.19
C GLY A 87 16.04 26.64 0.31
#